data_AF-A0A432SC10-F1
#
_entry.id   AF-A0A432SC10-F1
#
_cell.length_a   1.000
_cell.length_b   1.000
_cell.length_c   1.000
_cell.angle_alpha   90.00
_cell.angle_beta   90.00
_cell.angle_gamma   90.00
#
_symmetry.space_group_name_H-M   'P 1'
#
loop_
_entity.id
_entity.type
_entity.pdbx_description
1 polymer ?
#
loop_
_entity_poly.entity_id
_entity_poly.type
_entity_poly.pdbx_seq_one_letter_code
_entity_poly.pdbx_strand_id
1 'polypeptide(L)'
;NFLPTASNSQTQLQQMVKAVSNTMLEKADGYYSSLQSEHIASPLLKDATLILAYAHMDNEEYLLSDHFLSEYLRRYASEREYDYIEYLRMRAKYLALPNASRDQGLIANAIASGEAFKQHYRDSPYYRLVDTMVTRLYIADAALNESIAKLYDRLNKPKAAAYYRNLKPEPWIDWKQIVPADVPLYRSVFEGDGEQSWYAFLIPDTQSVVSRHADE
;
A
#
# COMPACT_ATOMS: atom_id res chain seq x y z
N ASN A 1 -39.13 -28.59 8.95
CA ASN A 1 -38.94 -27.58 10.01
C ASN A 1 -37.50 -27.11 10.04
N PHE A 2 -37.15 -26.12 9.20
CA PHE A 2 -35.80 -25.54 9.15
C PHE A 2 -35.90 -24.03 9.15
N LEU A 3 -36.02 -23.41 10.33
CA LEU A 3 -35.75 -21.99 10.55
C LEU A 3 -35.40 -21.80 12.05
N PRO A 4 -34.11 -21.61 12.37
CA PRO A 4 -33.71 -20.45 13.16
C PRO A 4 -32.34 -19.85 12.76
N THR A 5 -31.95 -19.84 11.48
CA THR A 5 -30.62 -19.37 11.03
C THR A 5 -30.52 -17.85 10.83
N ALA A 6 -31.63 -17.17 10.54
CA ALA A 6 -31.63 -15.73 10.28
C ALA A 6 -31.40 -14.86 11.54
N SER A 7 -31.83 -15.31 12.73
CA SER A 7 -31.62 -14.54 13.97
C SER A 7 -30.18 -14.60 14.44
N ASN A 8 -29.47 -15.73 14.24
CA ASN A 8 -28.09 -15.88 14.68
C ASN A 8 -27.11 -15.09 13.80
N SER A 9 -27.27 -15.15 12.47
CA SER A 9 -26.45 -14.38 11.52
C SER A 9 -26.59 -12.87 11.70
N GLN A 10 -27.81 -12.37 11.93
CA GLN A 10 -28.04 -10.96 12.27
C GLN A 10 -27.41 -10.58 13.61
N THR A 11 -27.48 -11.47 14.61
CA THR A 11 -26.85 -11.23 15.92
C THR A 11 -25.33 -11.13 15.80
N GLN A 12 -24.70 -12.03 15.04
CA GLN A 12 -23.25 -11.99 14.79
C GLN A 12 -22.83 -10.70 14.08
N LEU A 13 -23.59 -10.27 13.06
CA LEU A 13 -23.35 -8.99 12.39
C LEU A 13 -23.46 -7.82 13.38
N GLN A 14 -24.48 -7.80 14.24
CA GLN A 14 -24.64 -6.76 15.26
C GLN A 14 -23.47 -6.74 16.25
N GLN A 15 -22.97 -7.90 16.69
CA GLN A 15 -21.79 -7.96 17.56
C GLN A 15 -20.53 -7.50 16.84
N MET A 16 -20.35 -7.86 15.57
CA MET A 16 -19.25 -7.39 14.73
C MET A 16 -19.27 -5.87 14.60
N VAL A 17 -20.41 -5.28 14.23
CA VAL A 17 -20.56 -3.82 14.10
C VAL A 17 -20.29 -3.11 15.44
N LYS A 18 -20.76 -3.68 16.55
CA LYS A 18 -20.44 -3.18 17.90
C LYS A 18 -18.95 -3.29 18.23
N ALA A 19 -18.27 -4.35 17.80
CA ALA A 19 -16.83 -4.48 18.00
C ALA A 19 -16.07 -3.43 17.17
N VAL A 20 -16.43 -3.24 15.90
CA VAL A 20 -15.89 -2.18 15.02
C VAL A 20 -16.08 -0.80 15.63
N SER A 21 -17.28 -0.48 16.14
CA SER A 21 -17.54 0.83 16.75
C SER A 21 -16.75 1.11 18.03
N ASN A 22 -16.23 0.05 18.67
CA ASN A 22 -15.36 0.14 19.85
C ASN A 22 -13.88 -0.10 19.50
N THR A 23 -13.53 -0.10 18.21
CA THR A 23 -12.16 -0.31 17.71
C THR A 23 -11.57 -1.66 18.14
N MET A 24 -12.42 -2.66 18.39
CA MET A 24 -12.03 -4.02 18.76
C MET A 24 -11.96 -4.90 17.51
N LEU A 25 -11.06 -4.59 16.58
CA LEU A 25 -11.02 -5.22 15.25
C LEU A 25 -10.78 -6.74 15.30
N GLU A 26 -9.86 -7.21 16.16
CA GLU A 26 -9.63 -8.65 16.34
C GLU A 26 -10.91 -9.41 16.76
N LYS A 27 -11.76 -8.79 17.59
CA LYS A 27 -13.07 -9.37 17.94
C LYS A 27 -14.05 -9.30 16.78
N ALA A 28 -14.05 -8.21 16.00
CA ALA A 28 -14.86 -8.09 14.81
C ALA A 28 -14.51 -9.18 13.79
N ASP A 29 -13.22 -9.44 13.56
CA ASP A 29 -12.72 -10.51 12.69
C ASP A 29 -13.13 -11.89 13.18
N GLY A 30 -13.13 -12.09 14.50
CA GLY A 30 -13.67 -13.30 15.13
C GLY A 30 -15.16 -13.50 14.82
N TYR A 31 -15.98 -12.47 15.00
CA TYR A 31 -17.42 -12.54 14.68
C TYR A 31 -17.68 -12.75 13.18
N TYR A 32 -16.87 -12.14 12.31
CA TYR A 32 -16.94 -12.37 10.87
C TYR A 32 -16.56 -13.81 10.50
N SER A 33 -15.51 -14.36 11.11
CA SER A 33 -15.10 -15.75 10.90
C SER A 33 -16.19 -16.74 11.33
N SER A 34 -16.87 -16.46 12.46
CA SER A 34 -18.05 -17.23 12.89
C SER A 34 -19.19 -17.09 11.88
N LEU A 35 -19.52 -15.87 11.44
CA LEU A 35 -20.56 -15.64 10.44
C LEU A 35 -20.28 -16.38 9.13
N GLN A 36 -19.04 -16.35 8.66
CA GLN A 36 -18.62 -17.02 7.43
C GLN A 36 -18.68 -18.54 7.55
N SER A 37 -18.31 -19.11 8.70
CA SER A 37 -18.30 -20.56 8.91
C SER A 37 -19.68 -21.16 9.22
N GLU A 38 -20.51 -20.47 10.00
CA GLU A 38 -21.85 -20.93 10.39
C GLU A 38 -22.92 -20.60 9.34
N HIS A 39 -22.70 -19.53 8.57
CA HIS A 39 -23.69 -18.97 7.64
C HIS A 39 -23.10 -18.60 6.28
N ILE A 40 -22.41 -19.55 5.65
CA ILE A 40 -21.69 -19.42 4.37
C ILE A 40 -22.54 -18.77 3.24
N ALA A 41 -23.86 -19.02 3.21
CA ALA A 41 -24.76 -18.49 2.18
C ALA A 41 -25.50 -17.20 2.61
N SER A 42 -25.10 -16.59 3.73
CA SER A 42 -25.78 -15.40 4.24
C SER A 42 -25.55 -14.19 3.32
N PRO A 43 -26.60 -13.47 2.90
CA PRO A 43 -26.45 -12.23 2.14
C PRO A 43 -25.74 -11.14 2.96
N LEU A 44 -25.73 -11.26 4.29
CA LEU A 44 -25.06 -10.32 5.20
C LEU A 44 -23.53 -10.37 5.10
N LEU A 45 -22.96 -11.43 4.54
CA LEU A 45 -21.52 -11.52 4.34
C LEU A 45 -21.01 -10.40 3.44
N LYS A 46 -21.79 -9.98 2.44
CA LYS A 46 -21.47 -8.84 1.58
C LYS A 46 -21.20 -7.58 2.40
N ASP A 47 -22.16 -7.21 3.24
CA ASP A 47 -22.07 -6.01 4.08
C ASP A 47 -20.98 -6.17 5.14
N ALA A 48 -20.85 -7.36 5.73
CA ALA A 48 -19.84 -7.63 6.75
C ALA A 48 -18.41 -7.47 6.24
N THR A 49 -18.11 -8.04 5.06
CA THR A 49 -16.79 -7.92 4.42
C THR A 49 -16.47 -6.45 4.12
N LEU A 50 -17.44 -5.68 3.63
CA LEU A 50 -17.21 -4.28 3.30
C LEU A 50 -17.04 -3.40 4.56
N ILE A 51 -17.79 -3.67 5.63
CA ILE A 51 -17.62 -3.00 6.93
C ILE A 51 -16.22 -3.23 7.48
N LEU A 52 -15.71 -4.46 7.44
CA LEU A 52 -14.34 -4.76 7.87
C LEU A 52 -13.30 -4.06 6.99
N ALA A 53 -13.48 -4.08 5.67
CA ALA A 53 -12.59 -3.36 4.76
C ALA A 53 -12.43 -1.87 5.13
N TYR A 54 -13.54 -1.17 5.43
CA TYR A 54 -13.48 0.21 5.91
C TYR A 54 -12.88 0.32 7.30
N ALA A 55 -13.28 -0.53 8.24
CA ALA A 55 -12.78 -0.51 9.62
C ALA A 55 -11.26 -0.66 9.70
N HIS A 56 -10.69 -1.60 8.94
CA HIS A 56 -9.24 -1.76 8.83
C HIS A 56 -8.57 -0.57 8.13
N MET A 57 -9.19 -0.01 7.09
CA MET A 57 -8.64 1.19 6.43
C MET A 57 -8.58 2.39 7.38
N ASP A 58 -9.64 2.60 8.17
CA ASP A 58 -9.74 3.70 9.13
C ASP A 58 -8.79 3.54 10.33
N ASN A 59 -8.35 2.30 10.60
CA ASN A 59 -7.34 1.97 11.62
C ASN A 59 -5.92 1.79 11.05
N GLU A 60 -5.70 2.24 9.80
CA GLU A 60 -4.39 2.16 9.13
C GLU A 60 -3.86 0.73 8.89
N GLU A 61 -4.73 -0.29 9.03
CA GLU A 61 -4.45 -1.69 8.74
C GLU A 61 -4.68 -1.97 7.25
N TYR A 62 -3.98 -1.22 6.40
CA TYR A 62 -4.25 -1.14 4.96
C TYR A 62 -4.10 -2.48 4.20
N LEU A 63 -3.21 -3.36 4.66
CA LEU A 63 -3.07 -4.70 4.09
C LEU A 63 -4.31 -5.57 4.35
N LEU A 64 -4.90 -5.48 5.54
CA LEU A 64 -6.14 -6.17 5.87
C LEU A 64 -7.32 -5.54 5.13
N SER A 65 -7.34 -4.22 4.98
CA SER A 65 -8.33 -3.55 4.13
C SER A 65 -8.28 -4.06 2.68
N ASP A 66 -7.11 -4.07 2.03
CA ASP A 66 -6.96 -4.61 0.67
C ASP A 66 -7.36 -6.09 0.59
N HIS A 67 -7.08 -6.88 1.64
CA HIS A 67 -7.52 -8.27 1.73
C HIS A 67 -9.06 -8.40 1.67
N PHE A 68 -9.78 -7.68 2.55
CA PHE A 68 -11.25 -7.73 2.57
C PHE A 68 -11.87 -7.14 1.31
N LEU A 69 -11.30 -6.07 0.74
CA LEU A 69 -11.76 -5.51 -0.54
C LEU A 69 -11.57 -6.50 -1.70
N SER A 70 -10.45 -7.24 -1.70
CA SER A 70 -10.20 -8.30 -2.69
C SER A 70 -11.20 -9.44 -2.54
N GLU A 71 -11.56 -9.81 -1.31
CA GLU A 71 -12.61 -10.80 -1.07
C GLU A 71 -13.97 -10.29 -1.58
N TYR A 72 -14.32 -9.05 -1.26
CA TYR A 72 -15.57 -8.43 -1.69
C TYR A 72 -15.70 -8.39 -3.21
N LEU A 73 -14.65 -7.93 -3.90
CA LEU A 73 -14.60 -7.87 -5.35
C LEU A 73 -14.83 -9.23 -5.99
N ARG A 74 -14.18 -10.28 -5.46
CA ARG A 74 -14.27 -11.64 -5.99
C ARG A 74 -15.63 -12.29 -5.77
N ARG A 75 -16.32 -11.97 -4.67
CA ARG A 75 -17.50 -12.73 -4.20
C ARG A 75 -18.84 -11.99 -4.34
N TYR A 76 -18.85 -10.67 -4.18
CA TYR A 76 -20.10 -9.94 -3.94
C TYR A 76 -20.29 -8.68 -4.78
N ALA A 77 -19.21 -8.13 -5.35
CA ALA A 77 -19.29 -6.92 -6.14
C ALA A 77 -20.08 -7.14 -7.44
N SER A 78 -20.92 -6.17 -7.79
CA SER A 78 -21.52 -6.05 -9.12
C SER A 78 -20.61 -5.24 -10.04
N GLU A 79 -20.82 -5.35 -11.36
CA GLU A 79 -20.02 -4.61 -12.35
C GLU A 79 -19.98 -3.08 -12.08
N ARG A 80 -21.05 -2.53 -11.52
CA ARG A 80 -21.16 -1.10 -11.16
C ARG A 80 -20.34 -0.71 -9.93
N GLU A 81 -19.88 -1.68 -9.16
CA GLU A 81 -19.07 -1.48 -7.94
C GLU A 81 -17.58 -1.74 -8.21
N TYR A 82 -17.22 -2.38 -9.33
CA TYR A 82 -15.85 -2.84 -9.59
C TYR A 82 -14.84 -1.69 -9.58
N ASP A 83 -15.14 -0.61 -10.28
CA ASP A 83 -14.26 0.55 -10.34
C ASP A 83 -14.12 1.24 -8.97
N TYR A 84 -15.18 1.29 -8.19
CA TYR A 84 -15.12 1.83 -6.83
C TYR A 84 -14.28 0.97 -5.89
N ILE A 85 -14.49 -0.34 -5.89
CA ILE A 85 -13.75 -1.27 -5.02
C ILE A 85 -12.28 -1.33 -5.43
N GLU A 86 -11.96 -1.37 -6.72
CA GLU A 86 -10.57 -1.30 -7.19
C GLU A 86 -9.91 0.05 -6.86
N TYR A 87 -10.66 1.16 -6.91
CA TYR A 87 -10.18 2.43 -6.38
C TYR A 87 -9.84 2.35 -4.88
N LEU A 88 -10.71 1.75 -4.05
CA LEU A 88 -10.43 1.58 -2.62
C LEU A 88 -9.21 0.70 -2.37
N ARG A 89 -9.02 -0.36 -3.16
CA ARG A 89 -7.82 -1.20 -3.10
C ARG A 89 -6.57 -0.41 -3.44
N MET A 90 -6.62 0.37 -4.51
CA MET A 90 -5.53 1.26 -4.89
C MET A 90 -5.22 2.28 -3.78
N ARG A 91 -6.25 2.84 -3.16
CA ARG A 91 -6.11 3.74 -2.01
C ARG A 91 -5.46 3.04 -0.82
N ALA A 92 -5.87 1.82 -0.48
CA ALA A 92 -5.26 1.05 0.61
C ALA A 92 -3.77 0.78 0.31
N LYS A 93 -3.42 0.35 -0.91
CA LYS A 93 -2.02 0.16 -1.33
C LYS A 93 -1.20 1.44 -1.25
N TYR A 94 -1.76 2.57 -1.68
CA TYR A 94 -1.11 3.87 -1.60
C TYR A 94 -0.85 4.30 -0.15
N LEU A 95 -1.84 4.12 0.75
CA LEU A 95 -1.71 4.49 2.16
C LEU A 95 -0.81 3.53 2.95
N ALA A 96 -0.67 2.27 2.50
CA ALA A 96 0.24 1.29 3.07
C ALA A 96 1.74 1.62 2.90
N LEU A 97 2.07 2.75 2.27
CA LEU A 97 3.44 3.21 2.02
C LEU A 97 3.80 4.38 2.95
N PRO A 98 4.00 4.16 4.26
CA PRO A 98 4.37 5.23 5.18
C PRO A 98 5.76 5.80 4.87
N ASN A 99 6.66 4.98 4.28
CA ASN A 99 8.03 5.36 3.94
C ASN A 99 8.39 4.92 2.51
N ALA A 100 8.04 5.75 1.54
CA ALA A 100 8.37 5.49 0.13
C ALA A 100 9.89 5.24 -0.12
N SER A 101 10.76 5.77 0.73
CA SER A 101 12.22 5.61 0.62
C SER A 101 12.75 4.21 1.00
N ARG A 102 11.90 3.26 1.41
CA ARG A 102 12.35 1.95 1.90
C ARG A 102 11.71 0.74 1.21
N ASP A 103 10.56 0.93 0.55
CA ASP A 103 9.73 -0.18 0.08
C ASP A 103 9.59 -0.18 -1.46
N GLN A 104 10.71 -0.33 -2.17
CA GLN A 104 10.75 -0.29 -3.65
C GLN A 104 9.73 -1.25 -4.30
N GLY A 105 9.62 -2.48 -3.77
CA GLY A 105 8.70 -3.48 -4.30
C GLY A 105 7.23 -3.11 -4.11
N LEU A 106 6.88 -2.46 -3.00
CA LEU A 106 5.50 -2.02 -2.74
C LEU A 106 5.13 -0.83 -3.61
N ILE A 107 6.06 0.11 -3.84
CA ILE A 107 5.85 1.22 -4.78
C ILE A 107 5.61 0.68 -6.19
N ALA A 108 6.47 -0.22 -6.68
CA ALA A 108 6.33 -0.79 -8.00
C ALA A 108 4.99 -1.54 -8.16
N ASN A 109 4.57 -2.29 -7.14
CA ASN A 109 3.28 -2.97 -7.13
C ASN A 109 2.10 -1.98 -7.16
N ALA A 110 2.17 -0.89 -6.38
CA ALA A 110 1.14 0.13 -6.34
C ALA A 110 1.04 0.90 -7.68
N ILE A 111 2.17 1.23 -8.31
CA ILE A 111 2.20 1.83 -9.65
C ILE A 111 1.54 0.90 -10.66
N ALA A 112 1.96 -0.38 -10.70
CA ALA A 112 1.38 -1.36 -11.61
C ALA A 112 -0.13 -1.53 -11.40
N SER A 113 -0.59 -1.58 -10.15
CA SER A 113 -2.01 -1.68 -9.80
C SER A 113 -2.80 -0.44 -10.27
N GLY A 114 -2.23 0.76 -10.06
CA GLY A 114 -2.87 2.01 -10.46
C GLY A 114 -2.90 2.22 -11.98
N GLU A 115 -1.85 1.79 -12.70
CA GLU A 115 -1.85 1.81 -14.16
C GLU A 115 -2.84 0.79 -14.75
N ALA A 116 -2.96 -0.41 -14.15
CA ALA A 116 -3.99 -1.37 -14.53
C ALA A 116 -5.40 -0.78 -14.33
N PHE A 117 -5.63 -0.10 -13.20
CA PHE A 117 -6.89 0.62 -12.98
C PHE A 117 -7.18 1.64 -14.08
N LYS A 118 -6.21 2.51 -14.39
CA LYS A 118 -6.35 3.55 -15.42
C LYS A 118 -6.63 2.95 -16.80
N GLN A 119 -6.05 1.80 -17.12
CA GLN A 119 -6.28 1.11 -18.38
C GLN A 119 -7.68 0.48 -18.47
N HIS A 120 -8.13 -0.16 -17.40
CA HIS A 120 -9.41 -0.87 -17.34
C HIS A 120 -10.60 0.06 -17.13
N TYR A 121 -10.44 1.15 -16.39
CA TYR A 121 -11.53 2.03 -15.93
C TYR A 121 -11.34 3.49 -16.39
N ARG A 122 -11.17 3.69 -17.70
CA ARG A 122 -10.88 5.00 -18.30
C ARG A 122 -11.94 6.06 -18.03
N ASP A 123 -13.21 5.65 -17.97
CA ASP A 123 -14.35 6.55 -17.77
C ASP A 123 -14.82 6.59 -16.30
N SER A 124 -14.09 5.95 -15.38
CA SER A 124 -14.47 5.91 -13.98
C SER A 124 -14.40 7.30 -13.34
N PRO A 125 -15.36 7.67 -12.46
CA PRO A 125 -15.27 8.89 -11.67
C PRO A 125 -14.02 8.95 -10.77
N TYR A 126 -13.42 7.80 -10.44
CA TYR A 126 -12.24 7.72 -9.59
C TYR A 126 -10.91 7.84 -10.36
N TYR A 127 -10.94 7.90 -11.71
CA TYR A 127 -9.75 7.93 -12.56
C TYR A 127 -8.74 8.99 -12.11
N ARG A 128 -9.19 10.24 -11.92
CA ARG A 128 -8.30 11.36 -11.55
C ARG A 128 -7.67 11.20 -10.17
N LEU A 129 -8.38 10.55 -9.24
CA LEU A 129 -7.86 10.26 -7.90
C LEU A 129 -6.75 9.22 -8.00
N VAL A 130 -6.97 8.16 -8.78
CA VAL A 130 -5.95 7.12 -9.03
C VAL A 130 -4.74 7.69 -9.76
N ASP A 131 -4.97 8.50 -10.79
CA ASP A 131 -3.89 9.14 -11.55
C ASP A 131 -3.01 10.05 -10.67
N THR A 132 -3.63 10.77 -9.73
CA THR A 132 -2.91 11.56 -8.73
C THR A 132 -2.06 10.66 -7.81
N MET A 133 -2.62 9.55 -7.33
CA MET A 133 -1.89 8.59 -6.50
C MET A 133 -0.69 8.00 -7.25
N VAL A 134 -0.90 7.56 -8.50
CA VAL A 134 0.14 6.99 -9.36
C VAL A 134 1.24 8.02 -9.66
N THR A 135 0.88 9.26 -9.97
CA THR A 135 1.84 10.35 -10.19
C THR A 135 2.72 10.56 -8.95
N ARG A 136 2.12 10.56 -7.75
CA ARG A 136 2.87 10.67 -6.50
C ARG A 136 3.79 9.47 -6.27
N LEU A 137 3.36 8.27 -6.65
CA LEU A 137 4.19 7.07 -6.56
C LEU A 137 5.39 7.12 -7.50
N TYR A 138 5.23 7.63 -8.73
CA TYR A 138 6.36 7.85 -9.64
C TYR A 138 7.38 8.86 -9.08
N ILE A 139 6.90 9.94 -8.46
CA ILE A 139 7.76 10.91 -7.77
C ILE A 139 8.52 10.23 -6.62
N ALA A 140 7.82 9.41 -5.83
CA ALA A 140 8.41 8.62 -4.75
C ALA A 140 9.48 7.63 -5.25
N ASP A 141 9.21 6.89 -6.33
CA ASP A 141 10.16 5.94 -6.92
C ASP A 141 11.45 6.64 -7.38
N ALA A 142 11.32 7.80 -8.03
CA ALA A 142 12.50 8.56 -8.46
C ALA A 142 13.30 9.14 -7.29
N ALA A 143 12.63 9.61 -6.24
CA ALA A 143 13.30 10.07 -5.02
C ALA A 143 14.07 8.93 -4.34
N LEU A 144 13.49 7.72 -4.33
CA LEU A 144 14.16 6.51 -3.89
C LEU A 144 15.36 6.16 -4.78
N ASN A 145 15.21 6.17 -6.10
CA ASN A 145 16.29 5.90 -7.05
C ASN A 145 17.46 6.90 -6.90
N GLU A 146 17.19 8.19 -6.67
CA GLU A 146 18.25 9.17 -6.38
C GLU A 146 18.94 8.86 -5.04
N SER A 147 18.20 8.44 -4.03
CA SER A 147 18.78 8.04 -2.73
C SER A 147 19.70 6.82 -2.87
N ILE A 148 19.32 5.85 -3.70
CA ILE A 148 20.15 4.69 -4.06
C ILE A 148 21.38 5.14 -4.85
N ALA A 149 21.23 6.07 -5.80
CA ALA A 149 22.36 6.60 -6.56
C ALA A 149 23.40 7.28 -5.66
N LYS A 150 22.96 8.12 -4.71
CA LYS A 150 23.84 8.73 -3.70
C LYS A 150 24.55 7.71 -2.83
N LEU A 151 23.89 6.59 -2.47
CA LEU A 151 24.56 5.49 -1.77
C LEU A 151 25.71 4.92 -2.63
N TYR A 152 25.50 4.68 -3.92
CA TYR A 152 26.54 4.18 -4.81
C TYR A 152 27.67 5.17 -5.06
N ASP A 153 27.39 6.47 -5.10
CA ASP A 153 28.43 7.50 -5.16
C ASP A 153 29.38 7.40 -3.96
N ARG A 154 28.84 7.22 -2.74
CA ARG A 154 29.63 7.04 -1.51
C ARG A 154 30.47 5.76 -1.51
N LEU A 155 29.97 4.71 -2.16
CA LEU A 155 30.69 3.45 -2.34
C LEU A 155 31.72 3.50 -3.50
N ASN A 156 31.92 4.66 -4.12
CA ASN A 156 32.76 4.83 -5.32
C ASN A 156 32.35 3.90 -6.48
N LYS A 157 31.04 3.68 -6.67
CA LYS A 157 30.46 2.85 -7.74
C LYS A 157 29.69 3.69 -8.77
N PRO A 158 30.37 4.51 -9.60
CA PRO A 158 29.74 5.51 -10.46
C PRO A 158 28.84 4.92 -11.56
N LYS A 159 29.14 3.71 -12.06
CA LYS A 159 28.28 3.03 -13.04
C LYS A 159 26.90 2.70 -12.45
N ALA A 160 26.86 2.22 -11.21
CA ALA A 160 25.63 1.91 -10.51
C ALA A 160 24.85 3.20 -10.17
N ALA A 161 25.53 4.25 -9.70
CA ALA A 161 24.89 5.53 -9.45
C ALA A 161 24.24 6.11 -10.73
N ALA A 162 24.95 6.06 -11.87
CA ALA A 162 24.42 6.48 -13.17
C ALA A 162 23.23 5.62 -13.62
N TYR A 163 23.26 4.30 -13.38
CA TYR A 163 22.15 3.41 -13.69
C TYR A 163 20.86 3.87 -12.99
N TYR A 164 20.88 4.06 -11.67
CA TYR A 164 19.69 4.47 -10.92
C TYR A 164 19.20 5.88 -11.28
N ARG A 165 20.09 6.84 -11.56
CA ARG A 165 19.70 8.18 -12.05
C ARG A 165 19.03 8.16 -13.43
N ASN A 166 19.35 7.15 -14.24
CA ASN A 166 18.80 6.98 -15.57
C ASN A 166 17.54 6.10 -15.59
N LEU A 167 17.12 5.53 -14.45
CA LEU A 167 15.77 4.97 -14.27
C LEU A 167 14.75 6.12 -14.22
N LYS A 168 14.53 6.76 -15.37
CA LYS A 168 13.49 7.77 -15.58
C LYS A 168 12.41 7.15 -16.45
N PRO A 169 11.44 6.43 -15.86
CA PRO A 169 10.48 5.66 -16.64
C PRO A 169 9.55 6.55 -17.46
N GLU A 170 9.21 7.73 -16.95
CA GLU A 170 8.10 8.52 -17.48
C GLU A 170 8.54 9.80 -18.20
N PRO A 171 8.37 9.89 -19.55
CA PRO A 171 8.77 11.07 -20.34
C PRO A 171 7.94 12.33 -20.04
N TRP A 172 6.74 12.16 -19.47
CA TRP A 172 5.79 13.25 -19.20
C TRP A 172 6.05 13.97 -17.87
N ILE A 173 6.96 13.46 -17.03
CA ILE A 173 7.38 14.10 -15.79
C ILE A 173 8.64 14.94 -16.05
N ASP A 174 8.57 16.24 -15.78
CA ASP A 174 9.78 17.07 -15.71
C ASP A 174 10.49 16.86 -14.36
N TRP A 175 11.38 15.87 -14.34
CA TRP A 175 12.17 15.50 -13.17
C TRP A 175 13.01 16.65 -12.60
N LYS A 176 13.25 17.73 -13.35
CA LYS A 176 13.97 18.91 -12.84
C LYS A 176 13.12 19.80 -11.93
N GLN A 177 11.78 19.66 -12.00
CA GLN A 177 10.83 20.46 -11.23
C GLN A 177 10.39 19.75 -9.94
N ILE A 178 10.80 18.50 -9.72
CA ILE A 178 10.46 17.75 -8.53
C ILE A 178 11.29 18.25 -7.36
N VAL A 179 10.60 18.71 -6.33
CA VAL A 179 11.21 19.06 -5.06
C VAL A 179 11.21 17.81 -4.17
N PRO A 180 12.33 17.46 -3.52
CA PRO A 180 12.34 16.36 -2.56
C PRO A 180 11.38 16.63 -1.39
N ALA A 181 10.87 15.56 -0.77
CA ALA A 181 10.00 15.69 0.38
C ALA A 181 10.74 16.35 1.55
N ASP A 182 10.06 17.26 2.26
CA ASP A 182 10.60 17.86 3.48
C ASP A 182 10.64 16.81 4.59
N VAL A 183 11.83 16.55 5.13
CA VAL A 183 12.07 15.55 6.17
C VAL A 183 12.27 16.29 7.50
N PRO A 184 11.39 16.07 8.50
CA PRO A 184 11.56 16.69 9.81
C PRO A 184 12.93 16.38 10.43
N LEU A 185 13.50 17.35 11.16
CA LEU A 185 14.84 17.25 11.76
C LEU A 185 15.05 15.99 12.61
N TYR A 186 14.02 15.53 13.32
CA TYR A 186 14.11 14.32 14.15
C TYR A 186 14.17 13.03 13.32
N ARG A 187 13.69 13.03 12.07
CA ARG A 187 13.80 11.90 11.14
C ARG A 187 15.09 11.99 10.32
N SER A 188 15.51 13.19 9.92
CA SER A 188 16.69 13.38 9.08
C SER A 188 17.97 12.82 9.71
N VAL A 189 18.09 12.87 11.03
CA VAL A 189 19.22 12.26 11.78
C VAL A 189 19.30 10.72 11.66
N PHE A 190 18.18 10.03 11.42
CA PHE A 190 18.13 8.56 11.29
C PHE A 190 17.97 8.10 9.84
N GLU A 191 17.21 8.84 9.05
CA GLU A 191 16.95 8.53 7.64
C GLU A 191 18.12 8.94 6.76
N GLY A 192 18.95 9.87 7.23
CA GLY A 192 20.03 10.47 6.45
C GLY A 192 19.45 11.32 5.32
N ASP A 193 20.07 12.45 5.05
CA ASP A 193 19.90 13.25 3.82
C ASP A 193 20.45 12.55 2.56
N GLY A 194 20.83 11.27 2.69
CA GLY A 194 21.61 10.52 1.71
C GLY A 194 23.12 10.75 1.80
N GLU A 195 23.60 11.64 2.67
CA GLU A 195 25.02 12.00 2.79
C GLU A 195 25.71 11.22 3.91
N GLN A 196 25.16 11.16 5.13
CA GLN A 196 25.59 10.23 6.21
C GLN A 196 24.67 10.28 7.45
N SER A 197 24.49 9.15 8.15
CA SER A 197 23.88 9.14 9.49
C SER A 197 24.93 9.53 10.54
N TRP A 198 24.54 10.23 11.62
CA TRP A 198 25.48 10.67 12.66
C TRP A 198 26.22 9.52 13.37
N TYR A 199 25.69 8.30 13.31
CA TYR A 199 26.29 7.08 13.86
C TYR A 199 27.04 6.25 12.81
N ALA A 200 27.29 6.76 11.60
CA ALA A 200 28.02 6.03 10.56
C ALA A 200 29.42 5.57 11.04
N PHE A 201 30.05 6.33 11.94
CA PHE A 201 31.32 5.96 12.57
C PHE A 201 31.24 4.78 13.55
N LEU A 202 30.03 4.41 14.00
CA LEU A 202 29.77 3.29 14.93
C LEU A 202 29.37 2.01 14.20
N ILE A 203 28.98 2.10 12.93
CA ILE A 203 28.68 0.93 12.12
C ILE A 203 30.03 0.32 11.72
N PRO A 204 30.37 -0.89 12.18
CA PRO A 204 31.58 -1.57 11.71
C PRO A 204 31.49 -1.67 10.19
N ASP A 205 32.61 -1.54 9.47
CA ASP A 205 32.65 -1.62 8.01
C ASP A 205 32.25 -3.03 7.54
N THR A 206 30.94 -3.31 7.55
CA THR A 206 30.37 -4.54 7.04
C THR A 206 30.17 -4.33 5.55
N GLN A 207 31.26 -4.44 4.80
CA GLN A 207 31.16 -4.62 3.35
C GLN A 207 30.18 -5.76 3.11
N SER A 208 29.00 -5.45 2.56
CA SER A 208 28.04 -6.48 2.21
C SER A 208 28.71 -7.40 1.17
N VAL A 209 28.53 -8.71 1.33
CA VAL A 209 29.16 -9.71 0.44
C VAL A 209 28.79 -9.51 -1.03
N VAL A 210 27.66 -8.84 -1.29
CA VAL A 210 27.18 -8.43 -2.61
C VAL A 210 28.11 -7.40 -3.29
N SER A 211 28.84 -6.62 -2.50
CA SER A 211 29.76 -5.58 -2.98
C SER A 211 31.09 -6.12 -3.54
N ARG A 212 31.42 -7.41 -3.29
CA ARG A 212 32.68 -8.03 -3.76
C ARG A 212 32.68 -8.43 -5.25
N HIS A 213 31.51 -8.50 -5.89
CA HIS A 213 31.37 -9.02 -7.26
C HIS A 213 30.88 -7.99 -8.27
N ALA A 214 30.76 -6.72 -7.89
CA ALA A 214 30.28 -5.65 -8.79
C ALA A 214 31.38 -5.01 -9.64
N ASP A 215 32.62 -5.51 -9.54
CA ASP A 215 33.78 -5.01 -10.29
C ASP A 215 34.24 -6.00 -11.38
N GLU A 216 33.40 -6.99 -11.74
CA GLU A 216 33.49 -7.78 -12.98
C GLU A 216 32.41 -7.37 -13.99
#